data_AF-A0A0Q5TGT0-F1
#
_entry.id   AF-A0A0Q5TGT0-F1
#
_cell.length_a   1.000
_cell.length_b   1.000
_cell.length_c   1.000
_cell.angle_alpha   90.00
_cell.angle_beta   90.00
_cell.angle_gamma   90.00
#
_symmetry.space_group_name_H-M   'P 1'
#
loop_
_entity.id
_entity.type
_entity.pdbx_description
1 polymer ?
#
loop_
_entity_poly.entity_id
_entity_poly.type
_entity_poly.pdbx_seq_one_letter_code
_entity_poly.pdbx_strand_id
1 'polypeptide(L)'
;MKKYYIMKGGSQLGPYSVEEMHAFNLPAETMVWYNELEVWKMLKDAPELRHLSVKPDQSKTFWYIGGAVALLLMIGVFVAFGKKEGSQEVADQLASTFAYDSMKACNATTGSDATYHVKDWECKDKRYTMDVEASWKGSTYEGNSCLHVVRCKVMVDEDGTDREFVVNETNACMEEDARGDFNVRRYLGRN
;
A
#
# COMPACT_ATOMS: atom_id res chain seq x y z
N MET A 1 49.31 -41.25 13.96
CA MET A 1 48.58 -39.98 13.78
C MET A 1 47.16 -40.18 14.26
N LYS A 2 46.63 -39.28 15.10
CA LYS A 2 45.23 -39.34 15.57
C LYS A 2 44.27 -39.17 14.39
N LYS A 3 43.10 -39.81 14.48
CA LYS A 3 42.04 -39.76 13.48
C LYS A 3 40.80 -39.14 14.11
N TYR A 4 40.22 -38.16 13.42
CA TYR A 4 39.08 -37.39 13.92
C TYR A 4 37.87 -37.52 13.01
N TYR A 5 36.69 -37.52 13.62
CA TYR A 5 35.41 -37.58 12.93
C TYR A 5 34.57 -36.36 13.33
N ILE A 6 33.81 -35.84 12.37
CA ILE A 6 32.93 -34.69 12.56
C ILE A 6 31.50 -35.04 12.16
N MET A 7 30.52 -34.40 12.78
CA MET A 7 29.11 -34.54 12.40
C MET A 7 28.65 -33.32 11.61
N LYS A 8 28.19 -33.52 10.37
CA LYS A 8 27.67 -32.46 9.51
C LYS A 8 26.35 -32.89 8.88
N GLY A 9 25.27 -32.15 9.18
CA GLY A 9 23.94 -32.44 8.65
C GLY A 9 23.38 -33.81 9.06
N GLY A 10 23.72 -34.29 10.26
CA GLY A 10 23.29 -35.60 10.77
C GLY A 10 24.16 -36.78 10.31
N SER A 11 25.13 -36.55 9.42
CA SER A 11 26.05 -37.60 8.94
C SER A 11 27.43 -37.46 9.57
N GLN A 12 28.07 -38.60 9.86
CA GLN A 12 29.46 -38.68 10.29
C GLN A 12 30.40 -38.61 9.08
N LEU A 13 31.41 -37.74 9.15
CA LEU A 13 32.45 -37.56 8.13
C LEU A 13 33.84 -37.79 8.75
N GLY A 14 34.74 -38.39 7.99
CA GLY A 14 36.12 -38.70 8.40
C GLY A 14 36.52 -40.14 8.05
N PRO A 15 37.69 -40.60 8.52
CA PRO A 15 38.57 -39.93 9.47
C PRO A 15 39.46 -38.86 8.81
N TYR A 16 39.61 -37.72 9.48
CA TYR A 16 40.48 -36.60 9.09
C TYR A 16 41.71 -36.47 10.00
N SER A 17 42.75 -35.81 9.50
CA SER A 17 43.87 -35.29 10.30
C SER A 17 43.52 -33.92 10.92
N VAL A 18 44.33 -33.45 11.89
CA VAL A 18 44.11 -32.13 12.51
C VAL A 18 44.24 -31.00 11.47
N GLU A 19 45.19 -31.15 10.56
CA GLU A 19 45.47 -30.20 9.49
C GLU A 19 44.29 -30.11 8.51
N GLU A 20 43.68 -31.25 8.17
CA GLU A 20 42.46 -31.30 7.36
C GLU A 20 41.27 -30.66 8.09
N MET A 21 41.15 -30.87 9.41
CA MET A 21 40.12 -30.22 10.23
C MET A 21 40.24 -28.70 10.24
N HIS A 22 41.46 -28.16 10.21
CA HIS A 22 41.69 -26.72 10.14
C HIS A 22 41.15 -26.10 8.84
N ALA A 23 41.16 -26.84 7.73
CA ALA A 23 40.64 -26.36 6.45
C ALA A 23 39.10 -26.25 6.42
N PHE A 24 38.39 -26.93 7.33
CA PHE A 24 36.92 -26.98 7.30
C PHE A 24 36.20 -25.81 8.00
N ASN A 25 36.92 -24.89 8.67
CA ASN A 25 36.33 -23.75 9.39
C ASN A 25 35.13 -24.14 10.27
N LEU A 26 35.34 -25.13 11.14
CA LEU A 26 34.26 -25.76 11.90
C LEU A 26 33.70 -24.79 12.97
N PRO A 27 32.36 -24.64 13.07
CA PRO A 27 31.76 -23.87 14.15
C PRO A 27 31.98 -24.57 15.51
N ALA A 28 31.98 -23.77 16.58
CA ALA A 28 32.18 -24.22 17.97
C ALA A 28 31.23 -25.36 18.41
N GLU A 29 30.06 -25.42 17.78
CA GLU A 29 28.96 -26.34 18.08
C GLU A 29 29.05 -27.66 17.29
N THR A 30 30.00 -27.80 16.35
CA THR A 30 30.19 -29.05 15.61
C THR A 30 30.55 -30.18 16.56
N MET A 31 29.82 -31.28 16.48
CA MET A 31 30.14 -32.50 17.20
C MET A 31 31.37 -33.16 16.57
N VAL A 32 32.33 -33.50 17.43
CA VAL A 32 33.58 -34.16 17.08
C VAL A 32 33.77 -35.41 17.93
N TRP A 33 34.43 -36.41 17.35
CA TRP A 33 34.78 -37.65 18.04
C TRP A 33 36.15 -38.14 17.59
N TYR A 34 36.89 -38.73 18.52
CA TYR A 34 38.17 -39.39 18.30
C TYR A 34 38.33 -40.51 19.34
N ASN A 35 39.24 -41.45 19.10
CA ASN A 35 39.34 -42.70 19.86
C ASN A 35 39.49 -42.56 21.39
N GLU A 36 39.94 -41.41 21.91
CA GLU A 36 40.08 -41.16 23.35
C GLU A 36 38.81 -40.57 24.00
N LEU A 37 37.77 -40.30 23.21
CA LEU A 37 36.47 -39.86 23.69
C LEU A 37 35.49 -41.03 23.75
N GLU A 38 34.86 -41.22 24.91
CA GLU A 38 33.79 -42.20 25.08
C GLU A 38 32.49 -41.79 24.35
N VAL A 39 32.27 -40.48 24.19
CA VAL A 39 31.08 -39.90 23.57
C VAL A 39 31.44 -38.74 22.65
N TRP A 40 30.60 -38.46 21.66
CA TRP A 40 30.69 -37.25 20.84
C TRP A 40 30.66 -36.01 21.73
N LYS A 41 31.57 -35.07 21.48
CA LYS A 41 31.63 -33.79 22.20
C LYS A 41 31.58 -32.64 21.22
N MET A 42 31.10 -31.47 21.65
CA MET A 42 31.21 -30.27 20.83
C MET A 42 32.69 -29.85 20.70
N LEU A 43 33.05 -29.26 19.56
CA LEU A 43 34.41 -28.80 19.27
C LEU A 43 34.97 -27.88 20.36
N LYS A 44 34.13 -26.98 20.91
CA LYS A 44 34.49 -26.11 22.04
C LYS A 44 34.86 -26.85 23.33
N ASP A 45 34.34 -28.06 23.52
CA ASP A 45 34.52 -28.86 24.73
C ASP A 45 35.67 -29.86 24.60
N ALA A 46 36.27 -30.00 23.41
CA ALA A 46 37.47 -30.80 23.16
C ALA A 46 38.73 -29.91 23.26
N PRO A 47 39.48 -29.94 24.38
CA PRO A 47 40.55 -28.96 24.65
C PRO A 47 41.62 -28.89 23.54
N GLU A 48 41.95 -30.03 22.92
CA GLU A 48 42.96 -30.11 21.86
C GLU A 48 42.50 -29.50 20.52
N LEU A 49 41.19 -29.37 20.28
CA LEU A 49 40.63 -28.85 19.03
C LEU A 49 40.04 -27.45 19.17
N ARG A 50 40.05 -26.85 20.37
CA ARG A 50 39.47 -25.52 20.63
C ARG A 50 40.01 -24.42 19.71
N HIS A 51 41.28 -24.50 19.34
CA HIS A 51 41.94 -23.53 18.47
C HIS A 51 41.42 -23.56 17.02
N LEU A 52 40.71 -24.64 16.63
CA LEU A 52 40.08 -24.78 15.31
C LEU A 52 38.69 -24.14 15.24
N SER A 53 38.13 -23.69 16.36
CA SER A 53 36.79 -23.12 16.43
C SER A 53 36.78 -21.71 15.82
N VAL A 54 36.07 -21.54 14.72
CA VAL A 54 35.79 -20.22 14.15
C VAL A 54 34.62 -19.59 14.90
N LYS A 55 34.76 -18.33 15.35
CA LYS A 55 33.64 -17.59 15.93
C LYS A 55 32.57 -17.39 14.85
N PRO A 56 31.28 -17.65 15.13
CA PRO A 56 30.23 -17.41 14.17
C PRO A 56 30.26 -15.93 13.75
N ASP A 57 30.29 -15.68 12.44
CA ASP A 57 30.24 -14.34 11.87
C ASP A 57 28.91 -13.68 12.24
N GLN A 58 28.97 -12.77 13.21
CA GLN A 58 27.82 -12.05 13.80
C GLN A 58 27.11 -11.13 12.80
N SER A 59 27.65 -10.94 11.57
CA SER A 59 27.08 -10.05 10.56
C SER A 59 25.73 -10.51 9.99
N LYS A 60 25.39 -11.80 10.08
CA LYS A 60 24.15 -12.35 9.48
C LYS A 60 22.91 -12.22 10.35
N THR A 61 23.04 -11.97 11.65
CA THR A 61 21.89 -11.84 12.57
C THR A 61 21.15 -10.51 12.38
N PHE A 62 21.84 -9.46 11.91
CA PHE A 62 21.23 -8.16 11.66
C PHE A 62 20.25 -8.13 10.46
N TRP A 63 20.40 -9.04 9.49
CA TRP A 63 19.54 -9.09 8.30
C TRP A 63 18.12 -9.61 8.59
N TYR A 64 17.98 -10.54 9.55
CA TYR A 64 16.70 -11.15 9.88
C TYR A 64 15.80 -10.22 10.71
N ILE A 65 16.36 -9.40 11.59
CA ILE A 65 15.58 -8.44 12.39
C ILE A 65 15.08 -7.28 11.51
N GLY A 66 15.92 -6.77 10.61
CA GLY A 66 15.51 -5.75 9.63
C GLY A 66 14.42 -6.24 8.68
N GLY A 67 14.52 -7.48 8.21
CA GLY A 67 13.50 -8.10 7.35
C GLY A 67 12.16 -8.32 8.04
N ALA A 68 12.15 -8.75 9.32
CA ALA A 68 10.92 -8.99 10.07
C ALA A 68 10.15 -7.71 10.40
N VAL A 69 10.84 -6.60 10.69
CA VAL A 69 10.20 -5.29 10.92
C VAL A 69 9.60 -4.73 9.63
N ALA A 70 10.30 -4.87 8.49
CA ALA A 70 9.75 -4.49 7.19
C ALA A 70 8.52 -5.32 6.82
N LEU A 71 8.53 -6.64 7.10
CA LEU A 71 7.38 -7.52 6.85
C LEU A 71 6.17 -7.14 7.74
N LEU A 72 6.38 -6.83 9.01
CA LEU A 72 5.33 -6.39 9.93
C LEU A 72 4.74 -5.02 9.55
N LEU A 73 5.56 -4.09 9.07
CA LEU A 73 5.07 -2.81 8.52
C LEU A 73 4.25 -3.02 7.24
N MET A 74 4.66 -3.96 6.38
CA MET A 74 3.87 -4.32 5.20
C MET A 74 2.54 -4.98 5.57
N ILE A 75 2.49 -5.84 6.59
CA ILE A 75 1.25 -6.47 7.05
C ILE A 75 0.31 -5.44 7.73
N GLY A 76 0.86 -4.50 8.51
CA GLY A 76 0.08 -3.44 9.16
C GLY A 76 -0.63 -2.50 8.17
N VAL A 77 -0.04 -2.26 7.00
CA VAL A 77 -0.67 -1.44 5.94
C VAL A 77 -1.89 -2.14 5.32
N PHE A 78 -1.94 -3.48 5.29
CA PHE A 78 -3.09 -4.20 4.71
C PHE A 78 -4.32 -4.26 5.64
N VAL A 79 -4.16 -4.13 6.96
CA VAL A 79 -5.28 -4.26 7.91
C VAL A 79 -6.06 -2.94 8.09
N ALA A 80 -5.52 -1.80 7.66
CA ALA A 80 -6.20 -0.51 7.75
C ALA A 80 -7.20 -0.24 6.60
N PHE A 81 -7.20 -1.06 5.54
CA PHE A 81 -8.22 -0.99 4.49
C PHE A 81 -9.44 -1.82 4.92
N GLY A 82 -10.17 -1.29 5.90
CA GLY A 82 -11.50 -1.80 6.24
C GLY A 82 -12.31 -1.98 4.96
N LYS A 83 -12.95 -3.15 4.82
CA LYS A 83 -13.79 -3.46 3.66
C LYS A 83 -14.82 -2.35 3.51
N LYS A 84 -14.69 -1.51 2.48
CA LYS A 84 -15.65 -0.42 2.20
C LYS A 84 -17.05 -1.04 2.09
N GLU A 85 -17.99 -0.57 2.90
CA GLU A 85 -19.40 -0.86 2.68
C GLU A 85 -19.83 -0.18 1.36
N GLY A 86 -20.79 -0.73 0.63
CA GLY A 86 -21.22 -0.22 -0.69
C GLY A 86 -20.48 -0.79 -1.90
N SER A 87 -20.73 -0.20 -3.07
CA SER A 87 -20.16 -0.62 -4.37
C SER A 87 -19.60 0.57 -5.14
N GLN A 88 -18.44 0.37 -5.77
CA GLN A 88 -17.86 1.33 -6.72
C GLN A 88 -18.82 1.66 -7.86
N GLU A 89 -19.57 0.67 -8.35
CA GLU A 89 -20.52 0.84 -9.46
C GLU A 89 -21.64 1.82 -9.09
N VAL A 90 -22.12 1.78 -7.84
CA VAL A 90 -23.15 2.70 -7.33
C VAL A 90 -22.57 4.10 -7.19
N ALA A 91 -21.35 4.23 -6.64
CA ALA A 91 -20.66 5.53 -6.53
C ALA A 91 -20.46 6.16 -7.92
N ASP A 92 -20.05 5.38 -8.91
CA ASP A 92 -19.86 5.83 -10.30
C ASP A 92 -21.20 6.25 -10.94
N GLN A 93 -22.28 5.49 -10.73
CA GLN A 93 -23.61 5.86 -11.21
C GLN A 93 -24.10 7.18 -10.58
N LEU A 94 -23.95 7.36 -9.27
CA LEU A 94 -24.33 8.57 -8.56
C LEU A 94 -23.49 9.79 -9.01
N ALA A 95 -22.18 9.61 -9.17
CA ALA A 95 -21.28 10.65 -9.65
C ALA A 95 -21.58 11.06 -11.11
N SER A 96 -21.92 10.09 -11.96
CA SER A 96 -22.33 10.37 -13.34
C SER A 96 -23.60 11.22 -13.42
N THR A 97 -24.59 10.87 -12.58
CA THR A 97 -25.86 11.60 -12.47
C THR A 97 -25.60 13.01 -11.95
N PHE A 98 -24.76 13.15 -10.93
CA PHE A 98 -24.36 14.45 -10.41
C PHE A 98 -23.67 15.32 -11.46
N ALA A 99 -22.74 14.77 -12.25
CA ALA A 99 -22.06 15.53 -13.30
C ALA A 99 -23.03 16.02 -14.38
N TYR A 100 -23.98 15.18 -14.80
CA TYR A 100 -25.03 15.57 -15.74
C TYR A 100 -25.93 16.67 -15.18
N ASP A 101 -26.39 16.54 -13.94
CA ASP A 101 -27.25 17.53 -13.28
C ASP A 101 -26.51 18.86 -13.06
N SER A 102 -25.23 18.79 -12.71
CA SER A 102 -24.35 19.97 -12.57
C SER A 102 -24.25 20.75 -13.88
N MET A 103 -23.98 20.05 -14.97
CA MET A 103 -23.93 20.63 -16.31
C MET A 103 -25.28 21.26 -16.67
N LYS A 104 -26.40 20.57 -16.41
CA LYS A 104 -27.74 21.12 -16.70
C LYS A 104 -28.09 22.33 -15.85
N ALA A 105 -27.64 22.38 -14.60
CA ALA A 105 -27.87 23.52 -13.71
C ALA A 105 -27.04 24.74 -14.12
N CYS A 106 -25.79 24.53 -14.57
CA CYS A 106 -24.87 25.62 -14.90
C CYS A 106 -25.00 26.09 -16.36
N ASN A 107 -25.17 25.17 -17.30
CA ASN A 107 -25.17 25.44 -18.74
C ASN A 107 -26.29 24.64 -19.43
N ALA A 108 -27.55 24.87 -19.04
CA ALA A 108 -28.69 24.10 -19.54
C ALA A 108 -28.77 23.99 -21.08
N THR A 109 -28.39 25.06 -21.77
CA THR A 109 -28.47 25.19 -23.24
C THR A 109 -27.16 24.83 -23.94
N THR A 110 -26.02 25.22 -23.38
CA THR A 110 -24.70 25.10 -24.05
C THR A 110 -23.88 23.92 -23.54
N GLY A 111 -24.30 23.29 -22.45
CA GLY A 111 -23.62 22.17 -21.81
C GLY A 111 -23.68 20.88 -22.63
N SER A 112 -22.52 20.27 -22.86
CA SER A 112 -22.38 18.95 -23.49
C SER A 112 -21.22 18.15 -22.89
N ASP A 113 -21.13 16.87 -23.24
CA ASP A 113 -20.01 15.98 -22.89
C ASP A 113 -19.70 15.95 -21.39
N ALA A 114 -20.73 15.82 -20.54
CA ALA A 114 -20.54 15.66 -19.11
C ALA A 114 -19.74 14.39 -18.81
N THR A 115 -18.66 14.52 -18.06
CA THR A 115 -17.81 13.45 -17.57
C THR A 115 -17.59 13.60 -16.06
N TYR A 116 -17.16 12.52 -15.42
CA TYR A 116 -16.91 12.49 -13.99
C TYR A 116 -15.68 11.63 -13.68
N HIS A 117 -15.06 11.91 -12.53
CA HIS A 117 -14.03 11.08 -11.93
C HIS A 117 -14.21 11.05 -10.42
N VAL A 118 -14.44 9.86 -9.85
CA VAL A 118 -14.52 9.63 -8.41
C VAL A 118 -13.10 9.40 -7.88
N LYS A 119 -12.58 10.33 -7.08
CA LYS A 119 -11.23 10.23 -6.50
C LYS A 119 -11.20 9.31 -5.29
N ASP A 120 -12.18 9.49 -4.40
CA ASP A 120 -12.43 8.63 -3.26
C ASP A 120 -13.92 8.61 -2.95
N TRP A 121 -14.34 7.57 -2.23
CA TRP A 121 -15.69 7.44 -1.73
C TRP A 121 -15.74 6.54 -0.50
N GLU A 122 -16.69 6.81 0.37
CA GLU A 122 -17.09 5.97 1.47
C GLU A 122 -18.62 5.82 1.45
N CYS A 123 -19.12 4.66 1.86
CA CYS A 123 -20.53 4.48 2.13
C CYS A 123 -20.68 4.04 3.59
N LYS A 124 -21.60 4.70 4.29
CA LYS A 124 -21.95 4.40 5.67
C LYS A 124 -23.45 4.51 5.80
N ASP A 125 -24.09 3.48 6.36
CA ASP A 125 -25.54 3.46 6.56
C ASP A 125 -26.33 3.74 5.26
N LYS A 126 -25.83 3.23 4.11
CA LYS A 126 -26.35 3.46 2.75
C LYS A 126 -26.25 4.91 2.25
N ARG A 127 -25.48 5.77 2.89
CA ARG A 127 -25.17 7.11 2.40
C ARG A 127 -23.75 7.16 1.87
N TYR A 128 -23.61 7.57 0.62
CA TYR A 128 -22.33 7.74 -0.05
C TYR A 128 -21.80 9.14 0.20
N THR A 129 -20.54 9.25 0.60
CA THR A 129 -19.75 10.49 0.60
C THR A 129 -18.62 10.30 -0.42
N MET A 130 -18.58 11.15 -1.44
CA MET A 130 -17.69 10.98 -2.61
C MET A 130 -16.95 12.27 -2.91
N ASP A 131 -15.65 12.19 -3.20
CA ASP A 131 -14.88 13.28 -3.79
C ASP A 131 -14.96 13.16 -5.32
N VAL A 132 -15.80 14.01 -5.92
CA VAL A 132 -16.13 13.96 -7.35
C VAL A 132 -15.53 15.14 -8.08
N GLU A 133 -14.83 14.85 -9.17
CA GLU A 133 -14.46 15.83 -10.19
C GLU A 133 -15.41 15.68 -11.37
N ALA A 134 -16.33 16.65 -11.53
CA ALA A 134 -17.25 16.71 -12.66
C ALA A 134 -16.72 17.71 -13.69
N SER A 135 -16.81 17.38 -14.98
CA SER A 135 -16.46 18.31 -16.04
C SER A 135 -17.40 18.21 -17.25
N TRP A 136 -17.58 19.31 -17.96
CA TRP A 136 -18.41 19.37 -19.18
C TRP A 136 -17.92 20.49 -20.08
N LYS A 137 -18.27 20.45 -21.36
CA LYS A 137 -18.07 21.58 -22.27
C LYS A 137 -19.26 22.52 -22.17
N GLY A 138 -19.01 23.82 -22.13
CA GLY A 138 -20.05 24.84 -22.19
C GLY A 138 -19.52 26.12 -22.81
N SER A 139 -20.42 26.98 -23.30
CA SER A 139 -20.04 28.34 -23.69
C SER A 139 -20.24 29.28 -22.52
N THR A 140 -19.23 30.12 -22.27
CA THR A 140 -19.37 31.21 -21.31
C THR A 140 -20.33 32.28 -21.81
N TYR A 141 -20.66 33.25 -20.96
CA TYR A 141 -21.48 34.40 -21.36
C TYR A 141 -20.89 35.17 -22.56
N GLU A 142 -19.57 35.14 -22.74
CA GLU A 142 -18.87 35.77 -23.88
C GLU A 142 -18.91 34.92 -25.16
N GLY A 143 -19.54 33.74 -25.13
CA GLY A 143 -19.72 32.85 -26.27
C GLY A 143 -18.54 31.92 -26.55
N ASN A 144 -17.45 32.03 -25.79
CA ASN A 144 -16.30 31.15 -25.92
C ASN A 144 -16.61 29.78 -25.30
N SER A 145 -16.49 28.72 -26.10
CA SER A 145 -16.58 27.34 -25.59
C SER A 145 -15.35 27.06 -24.72
N CYS A 146 -15.57 26.56 -23.51
CA CYS A 146 -14.49 26.06 -22.68
C CYS A 146 -14.92 24.83 -21.86
N LEU A 147 -13.96 24.21 -21.19
CA LEU A 147 -14.19 23.06 -20.33
C LEU A 147 -14.44 23.57 -18.92
N HIS A 148 -15.62 23.31 -18.38
CA HIS A 148 -15.99 23.60 -17.00
C HIS A 148 -15.58 22.43 -16.11
N VAL A 149 -14.97 22.73 -14.96
CA VAL A 149 -14.55 21.71 -13.99
C VAL A 149 -14.97 22.15 -12.59
N VAL A 150 -15.63 21.24 -11.87
CA VAL A 150 -16.02 21.41 -10.48
C VAL A 150 -15.54 20.20 -9.68
N ARG A 151 -14.82 20.45 -8.60
CA ARG A 151 -14.41 19.44 -7.62
C ARG A 151 -15.22 19.66 -6.35
N CYS A 152 -15.91 18.62 -5.93
CA CYS A 152 -16.88 18.72 -4.85
C CYS A 152 -16.90 17.45 -4.01
N LYS A 153 -17.35 17.61 -2.78
CA LYS A 153 -17.73 16.50 -1.92
C LYS A 153 -19.23 16.31 -2.04
N VAL A 154 -19.66 15.17 -2.57
CA VAL A 154 -21.07 14.82 -2.79
C VAL A 154 -21.49 13.84 -1.69
N MET A 155 -22.60 14.15 -1.01
CA MET A 155 -23.24 13.29 -0.02
C MET A 155 -24.63 12.94 -0.53
N VAL A 156 -24.92 11.65 -0.68
CA VAL A 156 -26.16 11.20 -1.32
C VAL A 156 -26.53 9.81 -0.83
N ASP A 157 -27.81 9.54 -0.66
CA ASP A 157 -28.28 8.20 -0.31
C ASP A 157 -28.10 7.23 -1.50
N GLU A 158 -28.01 5.93 -1.22
CA GLU A 158 -27.76 4.87 -2.21
C GLU A 158 -28.79 4.84 -3.35
N ASP A 159 -30.02 5.30 -3.10
CA ASP A 159 -31.08 5.44 -4.10
C ASP A 159 -31.04 6.75 -4.90
N GLY A 160 -30.05 7.62 -4.61
CA GLY A 160 -29.87 8.91 -5.25
C GLY A 160 -30.66 10.05 -4.61
N THR A 161 -31.41 9.80 -3.53
CA THR A 161 -32.17 10.81 -2.78
C THR A 161 -31.30 11.56 -1.77
N ASP A 162 -31.87 12.60 -1.15
CA ASP A 162 -31.22 13.45 -0.14
C ASP A 162 -29.80 13.93 -0.50
N ARG A 163 -29.68 14.46 -1.72
CA ARG A 163 -28.39 14.87 -2.28
C ARG A 163 -27.97 16.23 -1.75
N GLU A 164 -26.80 16.25 -1.13
CA GLU A 164 -26.06 17.44 -0.72
C GLU A 164 -24.69 17.46 -1.41
N PHE A 165 -24.13 18.63 -1.64
CA PHE A 165 -22.76 18.74 -2.13
C PHE A 165 -22.11 20.03 -1.65
N VAL A 166 -20.79 19.99 -1.48
CA VAL A 166 -19.96 21.15 -1.15
C VAL A 166 -18.92 21.31 -2.25
N VAL A 167 -18.89 22.47 -2.88
CA VAL A 167 -17.88 22.79 -3.89
C VAL A 167 -16.56 23.15 -3.22
N ASN A 168 -15.51 22.40 -3.52
CA ASN A 168 -14.18 22.63 -2.96
C ASN A 168 -13.32 23.50 -3.89
N GLU A 169 -13.41 23.25 -5.20
CA GLU A 169 -12.59 23.93 -6.20
C GLU A 169 -13.33 24.02 -7.53
N THR A 170 -13.07 25.08 -8.28
CA THR A 170 -13.55 25.29 -9.64
C THR A 170 -12.39 25.75 -10.51
N ASN A 171 -12.49 25.56 -11.82
CA ASN A 171 -11.53 26.16 -12.75
C ASN A 171 -11.94 27.60 -13.15
N ALA A 172 -11.04 28.29 -13.86
CA ALA A 172 -11.26 29.67 -14.31
C ALA A 172 -12.54 29.85 -15.14
N CYS A 173 -12.90 28.87 -15.97
CA CYS A 173 -14.14 28.88 -16.75
C CYS A 173 -15.39 28.94 -15.89
N MET A 174 -15.46 28.09 -14.87
CA MET A 174 -16.58 28.09 -13.92
C MET A 174 -16.65 29.40 -13.12
N GLU A 175 -15.51 29.98 -12.77
CA GLU A 175 -15.47 31.27 -12.07
C GLU A 175 -15.96 32.43 -12.95
N GLU A 176 -15.57 32.44 -14.23
CA GLU A 176 -16.03 33.44 -15.20
C GLU A 176 -17.55 33.35 -15.38
N ASP A 177 -18.08 32.14 -15.56
CA ASP A 177 -19.52 31.91 -15.65
C ASP A 177 -20.25 32.32 -14.36
N ALA A 178 -19.70 32.05 -13.18
CA ALA A 178 -20.30 32.47 -11.92
C ALA A 178 -20.36 34.01 -11.74
N ARG A 179 -19.44 34.75 -12.38
CA ARG A 179 -19.48 36.23 -12.41
C ARG A 179 -20.61 36.72 -13.30
N GLY A 180 -20.83 36.10 -14.45
CA GLY A 180 -21.85 36.49 -15.44
C GLY A 180 -23.26 35.94 -15.18
N ASP A 181 -23.37 34.75 -14.58
CA ASP A 181 -24.62 34.01 -14.42
C ASP A 181 -24.97 33.77 -12.94
N PHE A 182 -26.13 34.29 -12.54
CA PHE A 182 -26.66 34.14 -11.19
C PHE A 182 -26.98 32.67 -10.83
N ASN A 183 -27.42 31.86 -11.78
CA ASN A 183 -27.75 30.45 -11.56
C ASN A 183 -26.49 29.64 -11.26
N VAL A 184 -25.41 29.88 -12.02
CA VAL A 184 -24.11 29.24 -11.77
C VAL A 184 -23.59 29.62 -10.38
N ARG A 185 -23.65 30.92 -10.03
CA ARG A 185 -23.23 31.39 -8.70
C ARG A 185 -24.06 30.77 -7.57
N ARG A 186 -25.37 30.69 -7.74
CA ARG A 186 -26.28 30.06 -6.78
C ARG A 186 -25.99 28.57 -6.65
N TYR A 187 -25.68 27.89 -7.75
CA TYR A 187 -25.31 26.48 -7.76
C TYR A 187 -24.02 26.24 -6.95
N LEU A 188 -22.98 27.04 -7.22
CA LEU A 188 -21.69 26.94 -6.54
C LEU A 188 -21.75 27.31 -5.05
N GLY A 189 -22.70 28.18 -4.66
CA GLY A 189 -22.87 28.64 -3.28
C GLY A 189 -23.81 27.77 -2.42
N ARG A 190 -24.31 26.64 -2.92
CA ARG A 190 -25.03 25.67 -2.10
C ARG A 190 -24.01 24.99 -1.17
N ASN A 191 -24.08 25.33 0.10
CA ASN A 191 -23.44 24.63 1.21
C ASN A 191 -24.53 24.03 2.10
#